data_AF-A0A7C5JQV2-F1
#
_entry.id   AF-A0A7C5JQV2-F1
#
_cell.length_a   1.000
_cell.length_b   1.000
_cell.length_c   1.000
_cell.angle_alpha   90.00
_cell.angle_beta   90.00
_cell.angle_gamma   90.00
#
_symmetry.space_group_name_H-M   'P 1'
#
loop_
_entity.id
_entity.type
_entity.pdbx_description
1 polymer ?
#
loop_
_entity_poly.entity_id
_entity_poly.type
_entity_poly.pdbx_seq_one_letter_code
_entity_poly.pdbx_strand_id
1 'polypeptide(L)'
;MRNYVFVLMFSVILMGFAIIAHADEPVNNDLPVYSSSGFEIEKFELNYRGNIYKFALSTLDTSEFIVELGCRLDTGKVDIVFTLDSSGSMGDDIAQVRAALDGLAARLHALNYQYRFGLVTQSGQPHVADFDPITPGHQMTGSYPTFRIRLFNVGATGGAPGGNEWAWPALWEGLTKYDWRADALKIIFISTDEPSCCMDQAGCNTGPCSVYVDNTAHPYPRWANPYMKVMAEGFIVYSVTASPLTSGGGGCSIAFWDTMYHRVARNSGGEWFNTTVPWTTVFSHVIPVIDSTHVINLCVKNNSTVQYDSMSYAAIELGDSMTLLAGDSLQKFFPWPAGSVHCFGWRIHSARGYEGRENCFNVYLYATEHGTGIIHTDTVRGCIFMPDCSCPGPEASIVCPPETAGYAMRYSACPRQQIIIRLEDDDTTVDSTSIRLKVSSTHGDFTYTIDSTQLEWHDP
;
A
#
# COMPACT_ATOMS: atom_id res chain seq x y z
N MET A 1 -45.67 58.18 -32.04
CA MET A 1 -45.29 56.88 -32.64
C MET A 1 -44.05 56.40 -31.89
N ARG A 2 -44.19 55.60 -30.84
CA ARG A 2 -44.24 54.12 -30.86
C ARG A 2 -42.97 53.55 -31.50
N ASN A 3 -41.99 53.16 -30.68
CA ASN A 3 -41.64 51.75 -30.45
C ASN A 3 -40.56 51.60 -29.38
N TYR A 4 -40.88 50.74 -28.41
CA TYR A 4 -40.02 50.18 -27.39
C TYR A 4 -39.18 49.05 -28.00
N VAL A 5 -37.91 48.92 -27.58
CA VAL A 5 -37.27 47.62 -27.38
C VAL A 5 -36.50 47.69 -26.07
N PHE A 6 -37.04 47.03 -25.06
CA PHE A 6 -36.36 46.69 -23.81
C PHE A 6 -35.35 45.57 -24.10
N VAL A 7 -34.08 45.78 -23.77
CA VAL A 7 -33.12 44.69 -23.59
C VAL A 7 -32.69 44.72 -22.13
N LEU A 8 -33.15 43.74 -21.36
CA LEU A 8 -32.65 43.46 -20.02
C LEU A 8 -31.24 42.87 -20.16
N MET A 9 -30.22 43.59 -19.71
CA MET A 9 -28.89 43.03 -19.47
C MET A 9 -28.87 42.46 -18.05
N PHE A 10 -28.83 41.13 -17.93
CA PHE A 10 -28.46 40.45 -16.70
C PHE A 10 -26.99 40.73 -16.41
N SER A 11 -26.71 41.35 -15.27
CA SER A 11 -25.36 41.47 -14.72
C SER A 11 -25.01 40.15 -14.03
N VAL A 12 -24.13 39.35 -14.64
CA VAL A 12 -23.47 38.22 -13.97
C VAL A 12 -22.27 38.80 -13.22
N ILE A 13 -22.36 38.85 -11.90
CA ILE A 13 -21.24 39.15 -11.02
C ILE A 13 -20.38 37.88 -10.98
N LEU A 14 -19.29 37.84 -11.74
CA LEU A 14 -18.20 36.90 -11.49
C LEU A 14 -17.47 37.36 -10.22
N MET A 15 -17.76 36.74 -9.09
CA MET A 15 -16.83 36.72 -7.96
C MET A 15 -15.75 35.68 -8.30
N GLY A 16 -14.58 36.17 -8.72
CA GLY A 16 -13.38 35.35 -8.80
C GLY A 16 -12.94 34.96 -7.39
N PHE A 17 -12.92 33.66 -7.11
CA PHE A 17 -12.34 33.09 -5.90
C PHE A 17 -10.81 33.21 -6.00
N ALA A 18 -10.20 34.00 -5.13
CA ALA A 18 -8.76 33.91 -4.86
C ALA A 18 -8.57 32.86 -3.77
N ILE A 19 -8.12 31.66 -4.16
CA ILE A 19 -7.60 30.67 -3.22
C ILE A 19 -6.20 31.16 -2.84
N ILE A 20 -6.05 31.67 -1.62
CA ILE A 20 -4.75 31.96 -1.04
C ILE A 20 -4.31 30.65 -0.36
N ALA A 21 -3.63 29.78 -1.09
CA ALA A 21 -2.89 28.67 -0.50
C ALA A 21 -1.52 29.22 -0.08
N HIS A 22 -1.26 29.31 1.23
CA HIS A 22 0.10 29.54 1.72
C HIS A 22 0.88 28.23 1.57
N ALA A 23 2.03 28.34 0.91
CA ALA A 23 3.06 27.33 0.93
C ALA A 23 3.53 27.16 2.37
N ASP A 24 3.54 25.93 2.87
CA ASP A 24 4.53 25.53 3.84
C ASP A 24 5.30 24.34 3.25
N GLU A 25 6.59 24.27 3.56
CA GLU A 25 7.51 23.14 3.37
C GLU A 25 6.88 21.79 3.76
N PRO A 26 7.54 20.62 3.63
CA PRO A 26 7.12 19.45 4.41
C PRO A 26 7.21 19.82 5.90
N VAL A 27 6.15 20.45 6.41
CA VAL A 27 6.00 20.78 7.80
C VAL A 27 6.18 19.45 8.49
N ASN A 28 7.05 19.49 9.48
CA ASN A 28 7.11 18.50 10.53
C ASN A 28 5.72 18.47 11.18
N ASN A 29 4.77 17.81 10.52
CA ASN A 29 3.38 17.69 10.91
C ASN A 29 3.37 16.63 12.00
N ASP A 30 3.77 17.05 13.20
CA ASP A 30 3.15 16.55 14.41
C ASP A 30 1.65 16.69 14.18
N LEU A 31 0.96 15.56 14.02
CA LEU A 31 -0.49 15.55 13.88
C LEU A 31 -1.05 16.37 15.04
N PRO A 32 -1.94 17.36 14.80
CA PRO A 32 -2.67 17.95 15.90
C PRO A 32 -3.38 16.81 16.63
N VAL A 33 -3.04 16.62 17.90
CA VAL A 33 -3.60 15.55 18.74
C VAL A 33 -5.10 15.79 18.85
N TYR A 34 -5.88 15.10 18.02
CA TYR A 34 -7.32 15.08 18.17
C TYR A 34 -7.64 14.09 19.28
N SER A 35 -8.04 14.65 20.43
CA SER A 35 -8.31 13.89 21.64
C SER A 35 -9.73 14.17 22.12
N SER A 36 -10.50 13.09 22.26
CA SER A 36 -11.73 13.05 23.03
C SER A 36 -11.47 12.35 24.38
N SER A 37 -12.48 12.32 25.26
CA SER A 37 -12.32 11.76 26.62
C SER A 37 -11.94 10.27 26.67
N GLY A 38 -12.15 9.53 25.58
CA GLY A 38 -11.76 8.12 25.47
C GLY A 38 -10.62 7.87 24.49
N PHE A 39 -10.51 8.66 23.43
CA PHE A 39 -9.61 8.36 22.33
C PHE A 39 -8.62 9.48 22.10
N GLU A 40 -7.41 9.10 21.70
CA GLU A 40 -6.38 10.01 21.22
C GLU A 40 -5.88 9.48 19.86
N ILE A 41 -5.97 10.28 18.80
CA ILE A 41 -5.46 9.91 17.49
C ILE A 41 -3.95 10.15 17.47
N GLU A 42 -3.17 9.07 17.46
CA GLU A 42 -1.71 9.09 17.37
C GLU A 42 -1.22 9.13 15.93
N LYS A 43 -2.02 8.57 15.01
CA LYS A 43 -1.65 8.44 13.60
C LYS A 43 -2.88 8.44 12.71
N PHE A 44 -2.87 9.26 11.67
CA PHE A 44 -3.86 9.16 10.59
C PHE A 44 -3.20 9.40 9.24
N GLU A 45 -3.09 8.34 8.45
CA GLU A 45 -2.31 8.34 7.21
C GLU A 45 -2.99 7.58 6.08
N LEU A 46 -2.73 8.02 4.86
CA LEU A 46 -3.01 7.32 3.62
C LEU A 46 -1.71 6.77 3.04
N ASN A 47 -1.62 5.45 2.87
CA ASN A 47 -0.61 4.86 2.01
C ASN A 47 -1.16 4.80 0.58
N TYR A 48 -0.69 5.70 -0.29
CA TYR A 48 -1.02 5.75 -1.71
C TYR A 48 0.16 5.23 -2.53
N ARG A 49 0.00 4.09 -3.19
CA ARG A 49 1.03 3.45 -4.03
C ARG A 49 2.39 3.21 -3.33
N GLY A 50 2.36 3.01 -2.01
CA GLY A 50 3.56 2.85 -1.19
C GLY A 50 4.01 4.14 -0.50
N ASN A 51 3.62 5.30 -1.00
CA ASN A 51 3.95 6.58 -0.39
C ASN A 51 2.98 6.89 0.76
N ILE A 52 3.53 7.32 1.89
CA ILE A 52 2.77 7.65 3.10
C ILE A 52 2.45 9.14 3.09
N TYR A 53 1.16 9.46 3.19
CA TYR A 53 0.64 10.81 3.31
C TYR A 53 -0.10 10.96 4.63
N LYS A 54 0.25 11.97 5.41
CA LYS A 54 -0.45 12.27 6.65
C LYS A 54 -1.69 13.09 6.35
N PHE A 55 -2.79 12.72 6.98
CA PHE A 55 -3.97 13.57 7.01
C PHE A 55 -3.69 14.80 7.89
N ALA A 56 -4.13 15.97 7.46
CA ALA A 56 -4.06 17.21 8.22
C ALA A 56 -5.46 17.71 8.55
N LEU A 57 -5.64 18.52 9.61
CA LEU A 57 -6.93 19.18 9.85
C LEU A 57 -7.24 20.13 8.71
N SER A 58 -8.48 20.09 8.22
CA SER A 58 -8.95 21.03 7.21
C SER A 58 -8.98 22.44 7.79
N THR A 59 -8.46 23.39 7.01
CA THR A 59 -8.51 24.82 7.32
C THR A 59 -9.93 25.39 7.16
N LEU A 60 -10.80 24.69 6.43
CA LEU A 60 -12.18 25.08 6.17
C LEU A 60 -13.15 24.49 7.20
N ASP A 61 -12.84 23.31 7.74
CA ASP A 61 -13.64 22.63 8.76
C ASP A 61 -12.71 21.86 9.72
N THR A 62 -12.51 22.39 10.93
CA THR A 62 -11.62 21.77 11.93
C THR A 62 -12.13 20.44 12.49
N SER A 63 -13.31 19.97 12.06
CA SER A 63 -13.81 18.63 12.36
C SER A 63 -13.43 17.59 11.30
N GLU A 64 -12.83 18.02 10.19
CA GLU A 64 -12.48 17.17 9.06
C GLU A 64 -10.96 17.08 8.91
N PHE A 65 -10.48 15.88 8.61
CA PHE A 65 -9.11 15.67 8.18
C PHE A 65 -9.07 15.52 6.66
N ILE A 66 -8.08 16.14 6.03
CA ILE A 66 -7.92 16.16 4.58
C ILE A 66 -6.52 15.68 4.20
N VAL A 67 -6.44 14.98 3.08
CA VAL A 67 -5.20 14.72 2.37
C VAL A 67 -5.42 15.10 0.90
N GLU A 68 -4.64 16.05 0.44
CA GLU A 68 -4.60 16.47 -0.97
C GLU A 68 -3.40 15.79 -1.61
N LEU A 69 -3.67 14.83 -2.50
CA LEU A 69 -2.60 14.13 -3.21
C LEU A 69 -2.09 14.95 -4.39
N GLY A 70 -2.90 15.88 -4.91
CA GLY A 70 -2.58 16.66 -6.12
C GLY A 70 -2.48 15.77 -7.36
N CYS A 71 -2.01 16.34 -8.47
CA CYS A 71 -1.77 15.60 -9.70
C CYS A 71 -0.39 14.93 -9.63
N ARG A 72 -0.32 13.60 -9.48
CA ARG A 72 0.95 12.90 -9.18
C ARG A 72 1.42 11.98 -10.30
N LEU A 73 2.72 12.07 -10.60
CA LEU A 73 3.49 11.14 -11.42
C LEU A 73 4.18 10.03 -10.60
N ASP A 74 3.90 9.93 -9.31
CA ASP A 74 4.54 9.00 -8.38
C ASP A 74 4.63 7.57 -8.94
N THR A 75 5.86 7.09 -9.08
CA THR A 75 6.14 5.68 -9.36
C THR A 75 5.86 4.87 -8.11
N GLY A 76 4.78 4.09 -8.11
CA GLY A 76 4.45 3.27 -6.96
C GLY A 76 5.56 2.25 -6.65
N LYS A 77 5.71 1.88 -5.38
CA LYS A 77 6.61 0.81 -4.96
C LYS A 77 5.79 -0.42 -4.62
N VAL A 78 6.17 -1.57 -5.16
CA VAL A 78 5.53 -2.84 -4.84
C VAL A 78 6.59 -3.91 -4.58
N ASP A 79 6.44 -4.63 -3.48
CA ASP A 79 7.23 -5.80 -3.17
C ASP A 79 6.30 -7.01 -3.31
N ILE A 80 6.69 -8.01 -4.09
CA ILE A 80 5.87 -9.17 -4.40
C ILE A 80 6.65 -10.45 -4.06
N VAL A 81 6.12 -11.25 -3.14
CA VAL A 81 6.69 -12.57 -2.81
C VAL A 81 5.79 -13.67 -3.33
N PHE A 82 6.38 -14.70 -3.92
CA PHE A 82 5.69 -15.92 -4.31
C PHE A 82 6.07 -17.04 -3.35
N THR A 83 5.11 -17.58 -2.58
CA THR A 83 5.26 -18.81 -1.81
C THR A 83 4.62 -19.94 -2.60
N LEU A 84 5.47 -20.69 -3.32
CA LEU A 84 5.03 -21.72 -4.25
C LEU A 84 5.25 -23.10 -3.67
N ASP A 85 4.17 -23.86 -3.58
CA ASP A 85 4.24 -25.30 -3.53
C ASP A 85 4.95 -25.85 -4.78
N SER A 86 5.95 -26.67 -4.50
CA SER A 86 6.86 -27.32 -5.43
C SER A 86 6.82 -28.83 -5.25
N SER A 87 5.76 -29.34 -4.65
CA SER A 87 5.44 -30.77 -4.64
C SER A 87 5.17 -31.29 -6.05
N GLY A 88 5.19 -32.61 -6.21
CA GLY A 88 5.04 -33.28 -7.50
C GLY A 88 3.71 -32.99 -8.21
N SER A 89 2.63 -32.73 -7.47
CA SER A 89 1.31 -32.39 -8.03
C SER A 89 1.23 -30.99 -8.62
N MET A 90 2.10 -30.08 -8.17
CA MET A 90 2.09 -28.66 -8.55
C MET A 90 2.82 -28.34 -9.86
N GLY A 91 3.25 -29.36 -10.61
CA GLY A 91 4.03 -29.19 -11.84
C GLY A 91 3.38 -28.29 -12.89
N ASP A 92 2.08 -28.47 -13.12
CA ASP A 92 1.32 -27.67 -14.08
C ASP A 92 1.08 -26.24 -13.58
N ASP A 93 0.78 -26.06 -12.29
CA ASP A 93 0.63 -24.75 -11.67
C ASP A 93 1.93 -23.92 -11.76
N ILE A 94 3.08 -24.49 -11.43
CA ILE A 94 4.39 -23.83 -11.55
C ILE A 94 4.68 -23.43 -13.00
N ALA A 95 4.33 -24.30 -13.97
CA ALA A 95 4.47 -23.99 -15.39
C ALA A 95 3.58 -22.80 -15.80
N GLN A 96 2.37 -22.70 -15.26
CA GLN A 96 1.47 -21.57 -15.50
C GLN A 96 1.99 -20.27 -14.87
N VAL A 97 2.53 -20.29 -13.65
CA VAL A 97 3.17 -19.11 -13.04
C VAL A 97 4.26 -18.56 -13.97
N ARG A 98 5.14 -19.43 -14.47
CA ARG A 98 6.23 -19.06 -15.39
C ARG A 98 5.73 -18.41 -16.67
N ALA A 99 4.66 -18.96 -17.25
CA ALA A 99 4.08 -18.46 -18.49
C ALA A 99 3.41 -17.08 -18.30
N ALA A 100 2.83 -16.82 -17.13
CA ALA A 100 2.11 -15.58 -16.85
C ALA A 100 3.02 -14.44 -16.35
N LEU A 101 4.18 -14.76 -15.77
CA LEU A 101 5.04 -13.80 -15.09
C LEU A 101 5.57 -12.67 -16.00
N ASP A 102 5.91 -12.99 -17.26
CA ASP A 102 6.37 -12.00 -18.24
C ASP A 102 5.33 -10.85 -18.39
N GLY A 103 4.03 -11.19 -18.35
CA GLY A 103 2.94 -10.22 -18.45
C GLY A 103 2.80 -9.33 -17.21
N LEU A 104 2.94 -9.90 -16.01
CA LEU A 104 2.91 -9.13 -14.76
C LEU A 104 4.04 -8.10 -14.72
N ALA A 105 5.27 -8.54 -14.98
CA ALA A 105 6.44 -7.66 -14.95
C ALA A 105 6.37 -6.57 -16.03
N ALA A 106 5.94 -6.91 -17.25
CA ALA A 106 5.75 -5.94 -18.33
C ALA A 106 4.70 -4.86 -17.95
N ARG A 107 3.61 -5.26 -17.29
CA ARG A 107 2.58 -4.31 -16.86
C ARG A 107 3.05 -3.42 -15.73
N LEU A 108 3.72 -3.97 -14.71
CA LEU A 108 4.31 -3.16 -13.63
C LEU A 108 5.31 -2.15 -14.18
N HIS A 109 6.14 -2.56 -15.15
CA HIS A 109 7.06 -1.66 -15.83
C HIS A 109 6.34 -0.56 -16.63
N ALA A 110 5.28 -0.92 -17.37
CA ALA A 110 4.49 0.04 -18.14
C ALA A 110 3.75 1.07 -17.25
N LEU A 111 3.35 0.67 -16.05
CA LEU A 111 2.78 1.53 -15.02
C LEU A 111 3.85 2.28 -14.20
N ASN A 112 5.12 2.15 -14.57
CA ASN A 112 6.27 2.78 -13.92
C ASN A 112 6.41 2.42 -12.42
N TYR A 113 6.01 1.20 -12.02
CA TYR A 113 6.22 0.74 -10.64
C TYR A 113 7.67 0.31 -10.42
N GLN A 114 8.23 0.72 -9.27
CA GLN A 114 9.46 0.13 -8.74
C GLN A 114 9.12 -1.17 -8.02
N TYR A 115 9.19 -2.29 -8.75
CA TYR A 115 8.88 -3.60 -8.19
C TYR A 115 10.11 -4.34 -7.66
N ARG A 116 9.93 -5.15 -6.61
CA ARG A 116 10.88 -6.19 -6.19
C ARG A 116 10.16 -7.53 -6.09
N PHE A 117 10.87 -8.60 -6.39
CA PHE A 117 10.37 -9.96 -6.31
C PHE A 117 11.15 -10.80 -5.29
N GLY A 118 10.41 -11.62 -4.53
CA GLY A 118 10.93 -12.67 -3.68
C GLY A 118 10.26 -14.01 -4.00
N LEU A 119 10.93 -15.11 -3.64
CA LEU A 119 10.46 -16.47 -3.88
C LEU A 119 10.70 -17.34 -2.64
N VAL A 120 9.68 -18.05 -2.20
CA VAL A 120 9.78 -19.13 -1.23
C VAL A 120 9.24 -20.37 -1.91
N THR A 121 10.04 -21.43 -1.97
CA THR A 121 9.60 -22.73 -2.50
C THR A 121 9.39 -23.70 -1.36
N GLN A 122 8.40 -24.57 -1.49
CA GLN A 122 8.13 -25.58 -0.47
C GLN A 122 7.72 -26.91 -1.13
N SER A 123 8.42 -27.99 -0.81
CA SER A 123 8.08 -29.38 -1.20
C SER A 123 8.36 -30.32 -0.01
N GLY A 124 8.25 -29.75 1.18
CA GLY A 124 9.13 -29.95 2.33
C GLY A 124 9.35 -28.61 3.05
N GLN A 125 10.32 -28.54 3.98
CA GLN A 125 10.56 -27.30 4.73
C GLN A 125 10.77 -26.09 3.79
N PRO A 126 10.21 -24.91 4.09
CA PRO A 126 10.29 -23.76 3.21
C PRO A 126 11.73 -23.34 2.94
N HIS A 127 12.01 -23.03 1.68
CA HIS A 127 13.29 -22.50 1.25
C HIS A 127 13.12 -21.10 0.67
N VAL A 128 13.66 -20.10 1.38
CA VAL A 128 13.63 -18.69 0.97
C VAL A 128 14.78 -18.40 0.02
N ALA A 129 14.46 -18.00 -1.21
CA ALA A 129 15.47 -17.61 -2.18
C ALA A 129 16.14 -16.30 -1.77
N ASP A 130 17.47 -16.32 -1.66
CA ASP A 130 18.26 -15.11 -1.56
C ASP A 130 18.77 -14.68 -2.94
N PHE A 131 18.45 -13.46 -3.33
CA PHE A 131 18.84 -12.90 -4.63
C PHE A 131 20.13 -12.07 -4.57
N ASP A 132 20.64 -11.80 -3.37
CA ASP A 132 21.97 -11.22 -3.15
C ASP A 132 22.63 -11.85 -1.91
N PRO A 133 23.24 -13.03 -2.07
CA PRO A 133 23.82 -13.79 -0.96
C PRO A 133 25.06 -13.16 -0.33
N ILE A 134 25.55 -12.04 -0.88
CA ILE A 134 26.67 -11.29 -0.32
C ILE A 134 26.17 -10.35 0.78
N THR A 135 24.95 -9.84 0.65
CA THR A 135 24.31 -8.99 1.65
C THR A 135 23.65 -9.86 2.72
N PRO A 136 23.99 -9.70 4.02
CA PRO A 136 23.36 -10.50 5.06
C PRO A 136 21.83 -10.35 5.09
N GLY A 137 21.13 -11.47 5.19
CA GLY A 137 19.66 -11.54 5.17
C GLY A 137 19.10 -11.93 3.79
N HIS A 138 17.84 -12.34 3.71
CA HIS A 138 17.24 -12.75 2.44
C HIS A 138 16.83 -11.52 1.63
N GLN A 139 17.53 -11.27 0.52
CA GLN A 139 17.28 -10.10 -0.32
C GLN A 139 16.26 -10.40 -1.43
N MET A 140 15.34 -9.47 -1.67
CA MET A 140 14.49 -9.46 -2.87
C MET A 140 15.27 -8.85 -4.06
N THR A 141 14.77 -9.04 -5.29
CA THR A 141 15.40 -8.44 -6.49
C THR A 141 14.45 -7.55 -7.28
N GLY A 142 14.91 -6.37 -7.69
CA GLY A 142 14.23 -5.56 -8.70
C GLY A 142 14.56 -5.95 -10.15
N SER A 143 15.48 -6.90 -10.35
CA SER A 143 15.84 -7.39 -11.69
C SER A 143 14.88 -8.48 -12.12
N TYR A 144 13.97 -8.14 -13.02
CA TYR A 144 13.04 -9.12 -13.61
C TYR A 144 13.77 -10.33 -14.24
N PRO A 145 14.83 -10.15 -15.06
CA PRO A 145 15.57 -11.29 -15.60
C PRO A 145 16.14 -12.22 -14.53
N THR A 146 16.66 -11.67 -13.43
CA THR A 146 17.22 -12.45 -12.32
C THR A 146 16.13 -13.27 -11.63
N PHE A 147 14.99 -12.65 -11.32
CA PHE A 147 13.86 -13.35 -10.72
C PHE A 147 13.33 -14.46 -11.64
N ARG A 148 13.13 -14.14 -12.92
CA ARG A 148 12.65 -15.08 -13.95
C ARG A 148 13.55 -16.31 -14.03
N ILE A 149 14.87 -16.15 -14.08
CA ILE A 149 15.81 -17.30 -14.10
C ILE A 149 15.64 -18.18 -12.86
N ARG A 150 15.51 -17.58 -11.67
CA ARG A 150 15.31 -18.35 -10.43
C ARG A 150 14.01 -19.14 -10.47
N LEU A 151 12.90 -18.51 -10.88
CA LEU A 151 11.60 -19.18 -11.01
C LEU A 151 11.62 -20.32 -12.05
N PHE A 152 12.31 -20.14 -13.17
CA PHE A 152 12.44 -21.16 -14.21
C PHE A 152 13.22 -22.41 -13.75
N ASN A 153 13.94 -22.33 -12.63
CA ASN A 153 14.64 -23.47 -12.02
C ASN A 153 13.84 -24.18 -10.93
N VAL A 154 12.64 -23.69 -10.57
CA VAL A 154 11.76 -24.34 -9.58
C VAL A 154 11.14 -25.63 -10.14
N GLY A 155 11.70 -26.79 -9.83
CA GLY A 155 11.08 -28.07 -10.20
C GLY A 155 9.89 -28.41 -9.30
N ALA A 156 9.00 -29.28 -9.79
CA ALA A 156 8.05 -30.02 -8.96
C ALA A 156 8.70 -31.34 -8.54
N THR A 157 8.95 -31.54 -7.24
CA THR A 157 9.65 -32.73 -6.74
C THR A 157 9.16 -33.15 -5.36
N GLY A 158 8.82 -34.43 -5.21
CA GLY A 158 8.44 -34.99 -3.90
C GLY A 158 7.23 -34.27 -3.28
N GLY A 159 7.01 -34.44 -2.00
CA GLY A 159 5.98 -33.76 -1.23
C GLY A 159 6.20 -34.05 0.24
N ALA A 160 5.61 -33.27 1.13
CA ALA A 160 5.78 -33.52 2.55
C ALA A 160 5.02 -34.79 3.01
N PRO A 161 5.54 -35.51 4.02
CA PRO A 161 4.94 -36.76 4.47
C PRO A 161 3.57 -36.52 5.12
N GLY A 162 2.58 -37.37 4.80
CA GLY A 162 1.27 -37.37 5.45
C GLY A 162 0.18 -36.56 4.76
N GLY A 163 0.41 -36.11 3.52
CA GLY A 163 -0.58 -35.36 2.72
C GLY A 163 -0.82 -33.93 3.21
N ASN A 164 0.12 -33.37 3.95
CA ASN A 164 0.13 -31.95 4.29
C ASN A 164 1.41 -31.33 3.72
N GLU A 165 1.36 -30.05 3.38
CA GLU A 165 2.47 -29.29 2.83
C GLU A 165 2.91 -28.14 3.75
N TRP A 166 3.98 -27.43 3.42
CA TRP A 166 4.54 -26.37 4.26
C TRP A 166 4.07 -24.97 3.86
N ALA A 167 2.87 -24.85 3.30
CA ALA A 167 2.35 -23.59 2.75
C ALA A 167 2.23 -22.46 3.79
N TRP A 168 1.72 -22.75 4.99
CA TRP A 168 1.57 -21.78 6.09
C TRP A 168 2.93 -21.35 6.71
N PRO A 169 3.88 -22.28 6.95
CA PRO A 169 5.29 -21.96 7.19
C PRO A 169 5.94 -21.12 6.10
N ALA A 170 5.72 -21.44 4.82
CA ALA A 170 6.28 -20.69 3.71
C ALA A 170 5.74 -19.26 3.66
N LEU A 171 4.45 -19.07 3.98
CA LEU A 171 3.87 -17.75 4.19
C LEU A 171 4.58 -17.01 5.32
N TRP A 172 4.80 -17.63 6.49
CA TRP A 172 5.54 -16.99 7.58
C TRP A 172 6.95 -16.56 7.18
N GLU A 173 7.70 -17.44 6.53
CA GLU A 173 9.06 -17.16 6.09
C GLU A 173 9.07 -16.02 5.07
N GLY A 174 8.14 -16.01 4.12
CA GLY A 174 7.97 -14.90 3.18
C GLY A 174 7.66 -13.57 3.87
N LEU A 175 6.86 -13.59 4.94
CA LEU A 175 6.51 -12.41 5.71
C LEU A 175 7.67 -11.89 6.60
N THR A 176 8.58 -12.77 7.05
CA THR A 176 9.56 -12.43 8.11
C THR A 176 11.02 -12.39 7.69
N LYS A 177 11.39 -13.07 6.58
CA LYS A 177 12.79 -13.18 6.17
C LYS A 177 13.23 -12.12 5.17
N TYR A 178 12.32 -11.66 4.33
CA TYR A 178 12.63 -10.63 3.34
C TYR A 178 12.70 -9.24 3.97
N ASP A 179 13.59 -8.40 3.44
CA ASP A 179 13.66 -6.97 3.74
C ASP A 179 12.59 -6.19 2.98
N TRP A 180 11.37 -6.21 3.52
CA TRP A 180 10.23 -5.49 2.97
C TRP A 180 10.41 -3.99 3.12
N ARG A 181 10.26 -3.24 2.03
CA ARG A 181 10.27 -1.78 2.09
C ARG A 181 9.04 -1.30 2.88
N ALA A 182 9.29 -0.41 3.84
CA ALA A 182 8.21 0.18 4.65
C ALA A 182 7.21 0.98 3.80
N ASP A 183 7.70 1.55 2.70
CA ASP A 183 6.98 2.37 1.73
C ASP A 183 6.61 1.62 0.44
N ALA A 184 6.58 0.28 0.44
CA ALA A 184 6.08 -0.50 -0.68
C ALA A 184 4.73 -1.14 -0.35
N LEU A 185 3.88 -1.26 -1.36
CA LEU A 185 2.76 -2.19 -1.32
C LEU A 185 3.31 -3.61 -1.20
N LYS A 186 2.94 -4.32 -0.13
CA LYS A 186 3.46 -5.66 0.18
C LYS A 186 2.47 -6.72 -0.26
N ILE A 187 2.81 -7.51 -1.28
CA ILE A 187 1.96 -8.55 -1.84
C ILE A 187 2.65 -9.91 -1.68
N ILE A 188 1.90 -10.91 -1.26
CA ILE A 188 2.37 -12.29 -1.22
C ILE A 188 1.34 -13.21 -1.87
N PHE A 189 1.81 -14.06 -2.77
CA PHE A 189 1.03 -15.17 -3.32
C PHE A 189 1.33 -16.42 -2.52
N ILE A 190 0.31 -17.14 -2.07
CA ILE A 190 0.43 -18.50 -1.55
C ILE A 190 -0.24 -19.46 -2.52
N SER A 191 0.48 -20.52 -2.93
CA SER A 191 -0.07 -21.52 -3.82
C SER A 191 0.25 -22.92 -3.33
N THR A 192 -0.77 -23.79 -3.26
CA THR A 192 -0.69 -25.20 -2.84
C THR A 192 -2.01 -25.91 -3.16
N ASP A 193 -1.99 -27.22 -3.36
CA ASP A 193 -3.18 -28.05 -3.53
C ASP A 193 -3.52 -28.89 -2.27
N GLU A 194 -2.76 -28.71 -1.17
CA GLU A 194 -2.89 -29.51 0.04
C GLU A 194 -3.08 -28.67 1.34
N PRO A 195 -3.59 -29.30 2.42
CA PRO A 195 -3.57 -28.75 3.78
C PRO A 195 -2.16 -28.40 4.24
N SER A 196 -2.02 -27.48 5.20
CA SER A 196 -0.70 -27.07 5.69
C SER A 196 -0.29 -27.74 7.00
N CYS A 197 1.03 -27.81 7.20
CA CYS A 197 1.71 -27.98 8.47
C CYS A 197 1.90 -26.63 9.17
N CYS A 198 2.51 -26.64 10.35
CA CYS A 198 2.83 -25.44 11.11
C CYS A 198 4.30 -25.44 11.57
N MET A 199 4.83 -24.27 11.91
CA MET A 199 6.23 -24.14 12.34
C MET A 199 6.44 -24.36 13.84
N ASP A 200 5.39 -24.31 14.65
CA ASP A 200 5.49 -24.47 16.11
C ASP A 200 5.49 -25.95 16.55
N GLN A 201 5.38 -26.88 15.60
CA GLN A 201 5.46 -28.32 15.83
C GLN A 201 6.60 -28.96 15.05
N ALA A 202 7.21 -29.99 15.63
CA ALA A 202 8.25 -30.75 14.96
C ALA A 202 7.66 -31.62 13.85
N GLY A 203 8.33 -31.63 12.69
CA GLY A 203 7.85 -32.33 11.49
C GLY A 203 6.64 -31.65 10.84
N CYS A 204 6.09 -32.28 9.81
CA CYS A 204 4.91 -31.76 9.12
C CYS A 204 3.63 -32.07 9.93
N ASN A 205 3.47 -31.38 11.05
CA ASN A 205 2.37 -31.55 12.00
C ASN A 205 1.67 -30.21 12.28
N THR A 206 0.56 -30.26 13.01
CA THR A 206 -0.20 -29.08 13.44
C THR A 206 -0.49 -29.13 14.94
N GLY A 207 -0.34 -28.00 15.63
CA GLY A 207 -0.80 -27.83 17.01
C GLY A 207 -2.33 -27.69 17.08
N PRO A 208 -2.89 -27.25 18.23
CA PRO A 208 -4.32 -26.95 18.33
C PRO A 208 -4.74 -25.88 17.31
N CYS A 209 -5.71 -26.17 16.45
CA CYS A 209 -6.06 -25.29 15.31
C CYS A 209 -6.45 -23.86 15.72
N SER A 210 -6.94 -23.67 16.95
CA SER A 210 -7.26 -22.36 17.50
C SER A 210 -6.06 -21.41 17.62
N VAL A 211 -4.81 -21.88 17.50
CA VAL A 211 -3.64 -21.00 17.54
C VAL A 211 -3.36 -20.32 16.19
N TYR A 212 -3.85 -20.89 15.08
CA TYR A 212 -3.66 -20.33 13.74
C TYR A 212 -4.84 -19.48 13.28
N VAL A 213 -5.97 -19.50 14.00
CA VAL A 213 -7.10 -18.63 13.67
C VAL A 213 -6.81 -17.17 14.04
N ASP A 214 -7.59 -16.28 13.44
CA ASP A 214 -7.76 -14.88 13.81
C ASP A 214 -8.26 -14.75 15.25
N ASN A 215 -7.36 -14.70 16.23
CA ASN A 215 -7.74 -14.32 17.58
C ASN A 215 -6.66 -13.47 18.25
N THR A 216 -7.17 -12.54 19.04
CA THR A 216 -6.38 -11.67 19.91
C THR A 216 -5.90 -12.36 21.19
N ALA A 217 -6.33 -13.60 21.43
CA ALA A 217 -5.91 -14.43 22.57
C ALA A 217 -4.50 -15.03 22.39
N HIS A 218 -3.91 -14.92 21.19
CA HIS A 218 -2.56 -15.40 20.89
C HIS A 218 -1.68 -14.27 20.36
N PRO A 219 -1.22 -13.35 21.25
CA PRO A 219 -0.44 -12.20 20.85
C PRO A 219 0.89 -12.60 20.20
N TYR A 220 1.22 -11.86 19.15
CA TYR A 220 2.57 -11.72 18.60
C TYR A 220 3.53 -11.29 19.74
N PRO A 221 4.77 -11.82 19.84
CA PRO A 221 5.46 -12.78 18.98
C PRO A 221 5.65 -14.18 19.60
N ARG A 222 4.76 -14.65 20.49
CA ARG A 222 4.99 -15.95 21.15
C ARG A 222 4.78 -17.15 20.21
N TRP A 223 4.00 -16.99 19.14
CA TRP A 223 3.69 -18.04 18.15
C TRP A 223 3.72 -17.48 16.72
N ALA A 224 4.26 -18.25 15.77
CA ALA A 224 4.26 -17.90 14.35
C ALA A 224 2.83 -17.97 13.79
N ASN A 225 2.12 -16.83 13.78
CA ASN A 225 0.77 -16.70 13.21
C ASN A 225 0.81 -15.79 11.97
N PRO A 226 0.95 -16.37 10.76
CA PRO A 226 0.91 -15.64 9.50
C PRO A 226 -0.31 -14.73 9.34
N TYR A 227 -1.49 -15.19 9.73
CA TYR A 227 -2.72 -14.41 9.61
C TYR A 227 -2.61 -13.09 10.38
N MET A 228 -2.22 -13.15 11.67
CA MET A 228 -2.09 -11.95 12.50
C MET A 228 -1.01 -11.00 11.97
N LYS A 229 0.12 -11.54 11.49
CA LYS A 229 1.19 -10.72 10.92
C LYS A 229 0.76 -10.03 9.62
N VAL A 230 0.02 -10.74 8.75
CA VAL A 230 -0.54 -10.18 7.53
C VAL A 230 -1.41 -8.97 7.84
N MET A 231 -2.32 -9.10 8.82
CA MET A 231 -3.22 -8.00 9.20
C MET A 231 -2.46 -6.85 9.88
N ALA A 232 -1.55 -7.16 10.80
CA ALA A 232 -0.82 -6.14 11.57
C ALA A 232 0.13 -5.29 10.71
N GLU A 233 0.68 -5.85 9.64
CA GLU A 233 1.69 -5.18 8.80
C GLU A 233 1.19 -4.80 7.40
N GLY A 234 -0.11 -5.00 7.14
CA GLY A 234 -0.80 -4.52 5.93
C GLY A 234 -0.46 -5.27 4.64
N PHE A 235 -0.03 -6.53 4.75
CA PHE A 235 0.22 -7.39 3.58
C PHE A 235 -1.07 -7.67 2.81
N ILE A 236 -0.97 -7.85 1.48
CA ILE A 236 -2.02 -8.44 0.64
C ILE A 236 -1.65 -9.89 0.37
N VAL A 237 -2.53 -10.82 0.70
CA VAL A 237 -2.35 -12.23 0.37
C VAL A 237 -3.29 -12.61 -0.77
N TYR A 238 -2.72 -13.11 -1.86
CA TYR A 238 -3.49 -13.83 -2.87
C TYR A 238 -3.28 -15.32 -2.67
N SER A 239 -4.36 -16.07 -2.55
CA SER A 239 -4.29 -17.51 -2.31
C SER A 239 -4.73 -18.24 -3.56
N VAL A 240 -3.90 -19.14 -4.08
CA VAL A 240 -4.17 -19.95 -5.27
C VAL A 240 -4.14 -21.41 -4.84
N THR A 241 -5.28 -21.93 -4.36
CA THR A 241 -5.35 -23.27 -3.77
C THR A 241 -6.47 -24.11 -4.33
N ALA A 242 -6.31 -25.44 -4.29
CA ALA A 242 -7.43 -26.33 -4.57
C ALA A 242 -8.56 -26.09 -3.55
N SER A 243 -9.81 -26.11 -4.01
CA SER A 243 -10.99 -26.12 -3.13
C SER A 243 -12.10 -26.97 -3.77
N PRO A 244 -12.68 -27.94 -3.04
CA PRO A 244 -12.24 -28.37 -1.71
C PRO A 244 -10.84 -29.01 -1.79
N LEU A 245 -10.03 -28.82 -0.76
CA LEU A 245 -8.84 -29.63 -0.54
C LEU A 245 -9.26 -31.11 -0.43
N THR A 246 -8.53 -32.04 -1.07
CA THR A 246 -9.04 -33.42 -1.28
C THR A 246 -8.31 -34.51 -0.51
N SER A 247 -7.06 -34.27 -0.09
CA SER A 247 -6.22 -35.19 0.67
C SER A 247 -5.53 -34.46 1.81
N GLY A 248 -5.04 -35.22 2.80
CA GLY A 248 -4.34 -34.66 3.95
C GLY A 248 -5.18 -34.49 5.21
N GLY A 249 -4.74 -33.57 6.06
CA GLY A 249 -5.37 -33.27 7.34
C GLY A 249 -4.72 -34.04 8.48
N GLY A 250 -3.80 -33.38 9.18
CA GLY A 250 -3.23 -33.83 10.44
C GLY A 250 -4.10 -33.47 11.65
N GLY A 251 -3.53 -32.75 12.61
CA GLY A 251 -4.26 -32.25 13.78
C GLY A 251 -5.32 -31.18 13.45
N CYS A 252 -5.24 -30.56 12.26
CA CYS A 252 -6.26 -29.69 11.71
C CYS A 252 -6.92 -30.29 10.48
N SER A 253 -8.23 -30.09 10.34
CA SER A 253 -9.01 -30.66 9.26
C SER A 253 -8.71 -29.98 7.92
N ILE A 254 -9.01 -30.69 6.83
CA ILE A 254 -9.00 -30.17 5.47
C ILE A 254 -9.85 -28.88 5.36
N ALA A 255 -11.07 -28.89 5.91
CA ALA A 255 -11.97 -27.74 5.90
C ALA A 255 -11.43 -26.53 6.69
N PHE A 256 -10.63 -26.79 7.73
CA PHE A 256 -9.95 -25.73 8.46
C PHE A 256 -8.94 -24.99 7.57
N TRP A 257 -8.09 -25.73 6.86
CA TRP A 257 -7.07 -25.12 6.00
C TRP A 257 -7.68 -24.41 4.79
N ASP A 258 -8.69 -25.00 4.17
CA ASP A 258 -9.47 -24.35 3.11
C ASP A 258 -10.05 -23.00 3.58
N THR A 259 -10.64 -22.99 4.79
CA THR A 259 -11.13 -21.75 5.42
C THR A 259 -9.99 -20.75 5.67
N MET A 260 -8.83 -21.19 6.15
CA MET A 260 -7.72 -20.30 6.45
C MET A 260 -7.14 -19.65 5.19
N TYR A 261 -6.99 -20.41 4.10
CA TYR A 261 -6.53 -19.89 2.81
C TYR A 261 -7.49 -18.85 2.23
N HIS A 262 -8.81 -19.10 2.29
CA HIS A 262 -9.81 -18.13 1.85
C HIS A 262 -9.83 -16.89 2.75
N ARG A 263 -9.76 -17.11 4.06
CA ARG A 263 -9.88 -16.03 5.05
C ARG A 263 -8.69 -15.08 5.00
N VAL A 264 -7.46 -15.60 4.95
CA VAL A 264 -6.28 -14.74 4.91
C VAL A 264 -6.26 -13.90 3.63
N ALA A 265 -6.67 -14.48 2.49
CA ALA A 265 -6.75 -13.74 1.24
C ALA A 265 -7.81 -12.63 1.31
N ARG A 266 -9.04 -12.99 1.67
CA ARG A 266 -10.15 -12.03 1.80
C ARG A 266 -9.86 -10.90 2.78
N ASN A 267 -9.40 -11.23 3.98
CA ASN A 267 -9.28 -10.24 5.05
C ASN A 267 -8.09 -9.30 4.84
N SER A 268 -7.07 -9.73 4.10
CA SER A 268 -5.91 -8.93 3.73
C SER A 268 -6.14 -8.03 2.49
N GLY A 269 -7.22 -8.29 1.75
CA GLY A 269 -7.57 -7.53 0.54
C GLY A 269 -7.10 -8.11 -0.75
N GLY A 270 -6.59 -9.33 -0.71
CA GLY A 270 -6.39 -10.11 -1.90
C GLY A 270 -7.63 -10.90 -2.23
N GLU A 271 -7.43 -11.92 -3.04
CA GLU A 271 -8.48 -12.77 -3.53
C GLU A 271 -8.00 -14.22 -3.48
N TRP A 272 -8.96 -15.13 -3.24
CA TRP A 272 -8.69 -16.54 -3.40
C TRP A 272 -9.09 -16.99 -4.80
N PHE A 273 -8.22 -17.80 -5.41
CA PHE A 273 -8.44 -18.44 -6.69
C PHE A 273 -8.26 -19.94 -6.54
N ASN A 274 -9.09 -20.70 -7.26
CA ASN A 274 -8.86 -22.13 -7.41
C ASN A 274 -7.61 -22.37 -8.28
N THR A 275 -6.84 -23.43 -8.04
CA THR A 275 -5.67 -23.81 -8.88
C THR A 275 -6.02 -24.05 -10.35
N THR A 276 -7.30 -24.31 -10.66
CA THR A 276 -7.78 -24.38 -12.04
C THR A 276 -7.85 -23.03 -12.77
N VAL A 277 -7.76 -21.90 -12.04
CA VAL A 277 -7.77 -20.56 -12.62
C VAL A 277 -6.37 -20.24 -13.19
N PRO A 278 -6.27 -19.86 -14.48
CA PRO A 278 -4.98 -19.51 -15.06
C PRO A 278 -4.32 -18.33 -14.35
N TRP A 279 -3.00 -18.41 -14.12
CA TRP A 279 -2.23 -17.35 -13.48
C TRP A 279 -2.27 -16.00 -14.22
N THR A 280 -2.53 -16.00 -15.53
CA THR A 280 -2.79 -14.78 -16.30
C THR A 280 -4.04 -14.05 -15.80
N THR A 281 -5.08 -14.80 -15.41
CA THR A 281 -6.30 -14.25 -14.84
C THR A 281 -6.05 -13.76 -13.41
N VAL A 282 -5.36 -14.56 -12.59
CA VAL A 282 -4.92 -14.16 -11.24
C VAL A 282 -4.19 -12.81 -11.29
N PHE A 283 -3.20 -12.66 -12.17
CA PHE A 283 -2.45 -11.41 -12.30
C PHE A 283 -3.29 -10.25 -12.86
N SER A 284 -4.27 -10.50 -13.72
CA SER A 284 -5.18 -9.44 -14.18
C SER A 284 -6.06 -8.86 -13.08
N HIS A 285 -6.30 -9.59 -11.99
CA HIS A 285 -7.01 -9.09 -10.81
C HIS A 285 -6.07 -8.31 -9.87
N VAL A 286 -4.79 -8.68 -9.83
CA VAL A 286 -3.78 -8.05 -8.96
C VAL A 286 -3.40 -6.66 -9.47
N ILE A 287 -3.25 -6.48 -10.79
CA ILE A 287 -2.78 -5.22 -11.39
C ILE A 287 -3.68 -4.02 -11.07
N PRO A 288 -5.02 -4.08 -11.25
CA PRO A 288 -5.90 -2.99 -10.88
C PRO A 288 -5.80 -2.67 -9.39
N VAL A 289 -5.73 -3.70 -8.54
CA VAL A 289 -5.55 -3.53 -7.10
C VAL A 289 -4.26 -2.75 -6.84
N ILE A 290 -3.12 -3.13 -7.42
CA ILE A 290 -1.85 -2.37 -7.28
C ILE A 290 -2.00 -0.90 -7.70
N ASP A 291 -2.73 -0.65 -8.79
CA ASP A 291 -2.89 0.67 -9.39
C ASP A 291 -3.86 1.58 -8.61
N SER A 292 -4.83 0.98 -7.93
CA SER A 292 -6.02 1.64 -7.42
C SER A 292 -6.24 1.49 -5.92
N THR A 293 -5.38 0.74 -5.21
CA THR A 293 -5.47 0.57 -3.75
C THR A 293 -4.73 1.64 -3.01
N HIS A 294 -5.42 2.15 -1.99
CA HIS A 294 -4.86 2.99 -0.96
C HIS A 294 -5.17 2.35 0.39
N VAL A 295 -4.28 2.47 1.36
CA VAL A 295 -4.53 1.98 2.72
C VAL A 295 -4.70 3.17 3.65
N ILE A 296 -5.88 3.30 4.23
CA ILE A 296 -6.12 4.21 5.33
C ILE A 296 -5.63 3.52 6.62
N ASN A 297 -4.71 4.15 7.32
CA ASN A 297 -4.22 3.71 8.62
C ASN A 297 -4.59 4.73 9.70
N LEU A 298 -5.36 4.29 10.69
CA LEU A 298 -5.73 5.09 11.86
C LEU A 298 -5.24 4.41 13.13
N CYS A 299 -4.27 5.01 13.82
CA CYS A 299 -3.85 4.55 15.15
C CYS A 299 -4.50 5.40 16.23
N VAL A 300 -5.21 4.71 17.12
CA VAL A 300 -5.94 5.29 18.22
C VAL A 300 -5.37 4.75 19.52
N LYS A 301 -5.13 5.65 20.46
CA LYS A 301 -4.75 5.31 21.83
C LYS A 301 -5.97 5.29 22.73
N ASN A 302 -6.03 4.29 23.60
CA ASN A 302 -6.95 4.29 24.71
C ASN A 302 -6.47 5.32 25.74
N ASN A 303 -7.14 6.48 25.79
CA ASN A 303 -6.83 7.57 26.71
C ASN A 303 -7.57 7.46 28.05
N SER A 304 -8.36 6.39 28.25
CA SER A 304 -8.97 6.11 29.55
C SER A 304 -7.94 5.54 30.52
N THR A 305 -8.29 5.53 31.81
CA THR A 305 -7.44 4.99 32.88
C THR A 305 -7.56 3.47 33.03
N VAL A 306 -8.42 2.83 32.24
CA VAL A 306 -8.72 1.39 32.31
C VAL A 306 -8.68 0.74 30.92
N GLN A 307 -8.73 -0.59 30.89
CA GLN A 307 -8.79 -1.34 29.64
C GLN A 307 -10.19 -1.26 29.00
N TYR A 308 -10.29 -1.27 27.67
CA TYR A 308 -11.57 -1.48 26.99
C TYR A 308 -11.92 -2.96 26.79
N ASP A 309 -13.23 -3.24 26.74
CA ASP A 309 -13.78 -4.58 26.64
C ASP A 309 -13.83 -5.15 25.22
N SER A 310 -14.31 -6.39 25.08
CA SER A 310 -14.39 -7.12 23.82
C SER A 310 -15.45 -6.61 22.84
N MET A 311 -16.25 -5.62 23.23
CA MET A 311 -17.25 -4.98 22.37
C MET A 311 -16.72 -3.70 21.71
N SER A 312 -15.47 -3.33 21.96
CA SER A 312 -14.83 -2.15 21.38
C SER A 312 -14.44 -2.38 19.92
N TYR A 313 -14.67 -1.38 19.07
CA TYR A 313 -14.45 -1.45 17.63
C TYR A 313 -14.15 -0.09 16.99
N ALA A 314 -13.61 -0.16 15.77
CA ALA A 314 -13.67 0.92 14.80
C ALA A 314 -14.48 0.47 13.58
N ALA A 315 -15.36 1.33 13.07
CA ALA A 315 -16.15 1.06 11.88
C ALA A 315 -15.95 2.15 10.83
N ILE A 316 -15.65 1.78 9.58
CA ILE A 316 -15.51 2.70 8.47
C ILE A 316 -16.78 2.74 7.62
N GLU A 317 -17.18 3.95 7.25
CA GLU A 317 -18.22 4.23 6.27
C GLU A 317 -17.60 5.08 5.16
N LEU A 318 -17.62 4.55 3.94
CA LEU A 318 -17.00 5.15 2.78
C LEU A 318 -18.02 6.01 2.01
N GLY A 319 -17.55 7.12 1.44
CA GLY A 319 -18.33 7.93 0.52
C GLY A 319 -18.54 7.23 -0.83
N ASP A 320 -19.43 7.81 -1.64
CA ASP A 320 -19.95 7.20 -2.86
C ASP A 320 -18.88 6.95 -3.94
N SER A 321 -17.76 7.68 -3.95
CA SER A 321 -16.66 7.46 -4.90
C SER A 321 -15.60 6.46 -4.40
N MET A 322 -15.86 5.81 -3.26
CA MET A 322 -14.94 4.88 -2.63
C MET A 322 -15.54 3.48 -2.53
N THR A 323 -14.68 2.47 -2.49
CA THR A 323 -15.08 1.08 -2.28
C THR A 323 -14.11 0.38 -1.35
N LEU A 324 -14.66 -0.34 -0.37
CA LEU A 324 -13.86 -1.12 0.55
C LEU A 324 -13.38 -2.37 -0.18
N LEU A 325 -12.06 -2.46 -0.36
CA LEU A 325 -11.42 -3.62 -0.99
C LEU A 325 -10.98 -4.63 0.08
N ALA A 326 -10.60 -4.15 1.27
CA ALA A 326 -10.15 -5.00 2.37
C ALA A 326 -10.23 -4.37 3.74
N GLY A 327 -10.12 -5.23 4.75
CA GLY A 327 -10.45 -4.92 6.13
C GLY A 327 -11.94 -5.03 6.31
N ASP A 328 -12.39 -5.69 7.36
CA ASP A 328 -13.81 -5.66 7.69
C ASP A 328 -14.23 -4.21 7.92
N SER A 329 -15.43 -3.84 7.44
CA SER A 329 -15.95 -2.48 7.67
C SER A 329 -16.10 -2.17 9.14
N LEU A 330 -16.19 -3.20 9.99
CA LEU A 330 -16.12 -3.12 11.44
C LEU A 330 -14.99 -4.03 11.94
N GLN A 331 -13.98 -3.43 12.58
CA GLN A 331 -12.85 -4.14 13.17
C GLN A 331 -12.93 -4.05 14.69
N LYS A 332 -12.99 -5.21 15.36
CA LYS A 332 -12.96 -5.29 16.82
C LYS A 332 -11.53 -5.48 17.31
N PHE A 333 -11.20 -4.87 18.43
CA PHE A 333 -9.91 -5.10 19.09
C PHE A 333 -10.08 -5.26 20.59
N PHE A 334 -9.51 -6.32 21.12
CA PHE A 334 -9.46 -6.62 22.54
C PHE A 334 -8.35 -7.64 22.81
N PRO A 335 -7.56 -7.53 23.87
CA PRO A 335 -7.62 -6.50 24.89
C PRO A 335 -7.11 -5.15 24.38
N TRP A 336 -7.73 -4.04 24.81
CA TRP A 336 -7.22 -2.70 24.55
C TRP A 336 -6.85 -1.99 25.87
N PRO A 337 -5.65 -2.25 26.44
CA PRO A 337 -5.22 -1.68 27.71
C PRO A 337 -5.17 -0.16 27.75
N ALA A 338 -5.28 0.41 28.96
CA ALA A 338 -5.09 1.84 29.21
C ALA A 338 -3.73 2.32 28.67
N GLY A 339 -3.72 3.44 27.96
CA GLY A 339 -2.53 4.04 27.36
C GLY A 339 -1.94 3.30 26.16
N SER A 340 -2.51 2.18 25.72
CA SER A 340 -2.02 1.42 24.56
C SER A 340 -2.63 1.93 23.25
N VAL A 341 -1.83 1.85 22.19
CA VAL A 341 -2.19 2.26 20.83
C VAL A 341 -2.60 1.03 20.03
N HIS A 342 -3.72 1.14 19.31
CA HIS A 342 -4.16 0.17 18.33
C HIS A 342 -4.34 0.83 16.97
N CYS A 343 -3.87 0.18 15.91
CA CYS A 343 -3.95 0.68 14.54
C CYS A 343 -4.95 -0.14 13.74
N PHE A 344 -5.96 0.55 13.20
CA PHE A 344 -6.92 0.02 12.27
C PHE A 344 -6.49 0.35 10.84
N GLY A 345 -6.65 -0.61 9.94
CA GLY A 345 -6.26 -0.48 8.54
C GLY A 345 -7.42 -0.85 7.62
N TRP A 346 -7.79 0.04 6.71
CA TRP A 346 -8.76 -0.25 5.66
C TRP A 346 -8.14 -0.02 4.30
N ARG A 347 -8.30 -0.98 3.42
CA ARG A 347 -7.84 -0.86 2.04
C ARG A 347 -9.02 -0.47 1.19
N ILE A 348 -8.87 0.63 0.47
CA ILE A 348 -9.94 1.22 -0.31
C ILE A 348 -9.50 1.41 -1.75
N HIS A 349 -10.47 1.37 -2.64
CA HIS A 349 -10.42 2.06 -3.90
C HIS A 349 -11.03 3.44 -3.72
N SER A 350 -10.42 4.46 -4.29
CA SER A 350 -11.01 5.79 -4.42
C SER A 350 -10.86 6.20 -5.88
N ALA A 351 -11.97 6.58 -6.51
CA ALA A 351 -11.97 7.02 -7.89
C ALA A 351 -11.30 8.40 -8.02
N ARG A 352 -10.63 8.64 -9.17
CA ARG A 352 -10.02 9.93 -9.50
C ARG A 352 -11.08 10.90 -10.00
N GLY A 353 -10.79 12.21 -9.89
CA GLY A 353 -11.64 13.28 -10.43
C GLY A 353 -12.80 13.68 -9.54
N TYR A 354 -12.83 13.17 -8.31
CA TYR A 354 -13.80 13.53 -7.30
C TYR A 354 -13.13 14.46 -6.27
N GLU A 355 -13.62 15.69 -6.21
CA GLU A 355 -13.12 16.76 -5.34
C GLU A 355 -14.14 17.15 -4.26
N GLY A 356 -15.31 16.51 -4.24
CA GLY A 356 -16.36 16.76 -3.26
C GLY A 356 -16.40 15.75 -2.11
N ARG A 357 -17.47 15.85 -1.32
CA ARG A 357 -17.71 15.01 -0.13
C ARG A 357 -17.91 13.53 -0.44
N GLU A 358 -18.17 13.19 -1.69
CA GLU A 358 -18.24 11.82 -2.18
C GLU A 358 -16.92 11.07 -2.01
N ASN A 359 -15.78 11.78 -1.95
CA ASN A 359 -14.46 11.22 -1.68
C ASN A 359 -14.02 11.41 -0.22
N CYS A 360 -14.99 11.47 0.70
CA CYS A 360 -14.77 11.45 2.14
C CYS A 360 -15.28 10.14 2.76
N PHE A 361 -14.76 9.80 3.94
CA PHE A 361 -15.18 8.66 4.74
C PHE A 361 -15.25 9.05 6.22
N ASN A 362 -16.06 8.31 6.98
CA ASN A 362 -16.12 8.44 8.44
C ASN A 362 -15.60 7.15 9.08
N VAL A 363 -14.81 7.29 10.14
CA VAL A 363 -14.45 6.20 11.04
C VAL A 363 -15.11 6.45 12.38
N TYR A 364 -16.05 5.57 12.74
CA TYR A 364 -16.73 5.58 14.02
C TYR A 364 -15.94 4.74 15.02
N LEU A 365 -15.56 5.35 16.13
CA LEU A 365 -14.90 4.68 17.24
C LEU A 365 -15.92 4.43 18.35
N TYR A 366 -15.92 3.21 18.88
CA TYR A 366 -16.76 2.82 20.00
C TYR A 366 -15.94 1.96 20.96
N ALA A 367 -15.97 2.29 22.24
CA ALA A 367 -15.34 1.48 23.27
C ALA A 367 -16.15 1.51 24.57
N THR A 368 -16.11 0.40 25.30
CA THR A 368 -16.67 0.31 26.65
C THR A 368 -15.54 -0.01 27.62
N GLU A 369 -15.41 0.79 28.68
CA GLU A 369 -14.47 0.52 29.76
C GLU A 369 -14.81 -0.77 30.50
N HIS A 370 -13.83 -1.66 30.60
CA HIS A 370 -13.97 -2.93 31.28
C HIS A 370 -14.14 -2.72 32.79
N GLY A 371 -15.25 -3.22 33.34
CA GLY A 371 -15.56 -3.19 34.77
C GLY A 371 -16.34 -1.95 35.22
N THR A 372 -16.20 -0.80 34.57
CA THR A 372 -17.00 0.40 34.86
C THR A 372 -18.24 0.52 33.95
N GLY A 373 -18.16 0.01 32.72
CA GLY A 373 -19.23 0.09 31.73
C GLY A 373 -19.40 1.48 31.10
N ILE A 374 -18.46 2.40 31.32
CA ILE A 374 -18.47 3.73 30.69
C ILE A 374 -18.24 3.57 29.19
N ILE A 375 -19.07 4.23 28.39
CA ILE A 375 -19.03 4.17 26.92
C ILE A 375 -18.33 5.42 26.38
N HIS A 376 -17.40 5.22 25.46
CA HIS A 376 -16.73 6.25 24.69
C HIS A 376 -17.08 6.10 23.22
N THR A 377 -17.42 7.20 22.56
CA THR A 377 -17.69 7.25 21.12
C THR A 377 -17.01 8.44 20.49
N ASP A 378 -16.49 8.27 19.28
CA ASP A 378 -15.91 9.37 18.51
C ASP A 378 -16.11 9.13 17.02
N THR A 379 -15.95 10.17 16.21
CA THR A 379 -16.04 10.09 14.75
C THR A 379 -14.88 10.86 14.13
N VAL A 380 -14.07 10.14 13.37
CA VAL A 380 -12.97 10.71 12.60
C VAL A 380 -13.41 10.80 11.15
N ARG A 381 -13.45 12.01 10.57
CA ARG A 381 -13.73 12.18 9.15
C ARG A 381 -12.44 12.41 8.38
N GLY A 382 -12.23 11.66 7.30
CA GLY A 382 -11.13 11.83 6.37
C GLY A 382 -11.62 12.08 4.95
N CYS A 383 -11.00 12.98 4.20
CA CYS A 383 -11.25 13.20 2.77
C CYS A 383 -9.97 13.03 1.96
N ILE A 384 -10.07 12.35 0.81
CA ILE A 384 -8.97 12.12 -0.10
C ILE A 384 -9.27 12.88 -1.39
N PHE A 385 -8.45 13.86 -1.74
CA PHE A 385 -8.62 14.63 -2.96
C PHE A 385 -7.57 14.22 -3.99
N MET A 386 -8.04 13.63 -5.10
CA MET A 386 -7.24 13.16 -6.22
C MET A 386 -7.81 13.72 -7.52
N PRO A 387 -7.24 14.81 -8.06
CA PRO A 387 -7.71 15.37 -9.32
C PRO A 387 -7.45 14.42 -10.50
N ASP A 388 -8.36 14.43 -11.48
CA ASP A 388 -8.21 13.67 -12.75
C ASP A 388 -7.63 14.59 -13.83
N CYS A 389 -6.41 15.09 -13.59
CA CYS A 389 -5.70 15.94 -14.55
C CYS A 389 -4.56 15.16 -15.25
N SER A 390 -4.25 15.57 -16.48
CA SER A 390 -2.91 15.32 -17.02
C SER A 390 -1.94 16.02 -16.09
N CYS A 391 -0.88 15.37 -15.64
CA CYS A 391 0.17 16.00 -14.85
C CYS A 391 1.23 16.54 -15.82
N PRO A 392 1.12 17.76 -16.39
CA PRO A 392 2.32 18.45 -16.80
C PRO A 392 3.11 18.61 -15.50
N GLY A 393 4.17 17.81 -15.31
CA GLY A 393 5.09 18.09 -14.22
C GLY A 393 5.65 19.51 -14.40
N PRO A 394 6.38 20.03 -13.40
CA PRO A 394 6.89 21.39 -13.44
C PRO A 394 7.60 21.66 -14.77
N GLU A 395 7.11 22.66 -15.51
CA GLU A 395 7.68 23.09 -16.78
C GLU A 395 8.94 23.90 -16.50
N ALA A 396 10.10 23.31 -16.84
CA ALA A 396 11.38 24.00 -16.75
C ALA A 396 11.62 24.84 -18.00
N SER A 397 11.68 26.16 -17.83
CA SER A 397 12.10 27.10 -18.86
C SER A 397 13.41 27.78 -18.49
N ILE A 398 14.26 28.04 -19.48
CA ILE A 398 15.56 28.69 -19.25
C ILE A 398 15.36 30.20 -19.31
N VAL A 399 15.66 30.86 -18.19
CA VAL A 399 15.65 32.33 -18.09
C VAL A 399 17.00 32.90 -18.53
N CYS A 400 18.10 32.23 -18.16
CA CYS A 400 19.44 32.68 -18.47
C CYS A 400 20.38 31.49 -18.75
N PRO A 401 21.15 31.52 -19.86
CA PRO A 401 21.07 32.49 -20.96
C PRO A 401 19.75 32.34 -21.75
N PRO A 402 19.12 33.44 -22.20
CA PRO A 402 17.85 33.37 -22.91
C PRO A 402 17.98 32.60 -24.23
N GLU A 403 16.94 31.84 -24.58
CA GLU A 403 16.89 31.14 -25.86
C GLU A 403 17.05 32.13 -27.02
N THR A 404 18.09 31.92 -27.84
CA THR A 404 18.29 32.71 -29.06
C THR A 404 17.72 31.92 -30.23
N ALA A 405 16.65 32.43 -30.85
CA ALA A 405 15.96 31.76 -31.94
C ALA A 405 16.93 31.27 -33.02
N GLY A 406 16.96 29.95 -33.26
CA GLY A 406 17.66 29.32 -34.39
C GLY A 406 19.03 28.70 -34.10
N TYR A 407 19.52 28.69 -32.85
CA TYR A 407 20.78 28.02 -32.51
C TYR A 407 20.61 27.04 -31.34
N ALA A 408 21.24 25.86 -31.44
CA ALA A 408 21.37 24.96 -30.31
C ALA A 408 22.11 25.68 -29.16
N MET A 409 21.48 25.75 -27.98
CA MET A 409 22.03 26.40 -26.80
C MET A 409 23.42 25.83 -26.50
N ARG A 410 24.42 26.71 -26.41
CA ARG A 410 25.78 26.34 -26.00
C ARG A 410 26.09 26.96 -24.66
N TYR A 411 26.05 26.13 -23.62
CA TYR A 411 26.63 26.46 -22.33
C TYR A 411 28.15 26.41 -22.44
N SER A 412 28.82 27.47 -22.04
CA SER A 412 30.29 27.53 -22.03
C SER A 412 30.79 27.47 -20.59
N ALA A 413 31.92 26.82 -20.35
CA ALA A 413 32.54 26.73 -19.02
C ALA A 413 33.19 28.07 -18.58
N CYS A 414 32.59 29.21 -18.92
CA CYS A 414 33.09 30.51 -18.49
C CYS A 414 32.97 30.59 -16.96
N PRO A 415 34.00 31.10 -16.24
CA PRO A 415 34.06 31.11 -14.77
C PRO A 415 32.91 31.82 -14.04
N ARG A 416 31.99 32.48 -14.77
CA ARG A 416 30.88 33.28 -14.22
C ARG A 416 29.60 33.20 -15.06
N GLN A 417 29.38 32.13 -15.84
CA GLN A 417 28.14 32.00 -16.58
C GLN A 417 27.02 31.57 -15.62
N GLN A 418 26.12 32.50 -15.31
CA GLN A 418 24.92 32.21 -14.52
C GLN A 418 23.95 31.39 -15.36
N ILE A 419 23.35 30.37 -14.74
CA ILE A 419 22.25 29.59 -15.30
C ILE A 419 21.05 29.87 -14.39
N ILE A 420 19.98 30.38 -14.98
CA ILE A 420 18.71 30.59 -14.27
C ILE A 420 17.66 29.77 -15.01
N ILE A 421 17.02 28.88 -14.27
CA ILE A 421 15.92 28.04 -14.75
C ILE A 421 14.70 28.46 -13.95
N ARG A 422 13.61 28.80 -14.64
CA ARG A 422 12.30 28.97 -14.03
C ARG A 422 11.60 27.62 -14.08
N LEU A 423 11.07 27.20 -12.94
CA LEU A 423 10.15 26.08 -12.85
C LEU A 423 8.75 26.70 -12.68
N GLU A 424 7.87 26.47 -13.64
CA GLU A 424 6.46 26.81 -13.53
C GLU A 424 5.70 25.51 -13.24
N ASP A 425 4.88 25.52 -12.19
CA ASP A 425 4.00 24.41 -11.86
C ASP A 425 2.60 24.97 -11.63
N ASP A 426 1.61 24.31 -12.21
CA ASP A 426 0.19 24.61 -11.99
C ASP A 426 -0.31 23.93 -10.70
N ASP A 427 0.46 23.00 -10.14
CA ASP A 427 0.23 22.40 -8.83
C ASP A 427 1.14 22.98 -7.73
N THR A 428 0.69 22.89 -6.48
CA THR A 428 1.35 23.52 -5.32
C THR A 428 2.45 22.64 -4.70
N THR A 429 2.86 21.54 -5.33
CA THR A 429 3.58 20.44 -4.66
C THR A 429 4.91 20.05 -5.30
N VAL A 430 5.83 20.99 -5.52
CA VAL A 430 7.20 20.69 -5.94
C VAL A 430 8.08 20.28 -4.74
N ASP A 431 8.53 19.02 -4.69
CA ASP A 431 9.58 18.59 -3.75
C ASP A 431 10.95 19.16 -4.18
N SER A 432 11.36 20.23 -3.51
CA SER A 432 12.63 20.93 -3.78
C SER A 432 13.86 20.04 -3.61
N THR A 433 13.78 18.99 -2.78
CA THR A 433 14.90 18.06 -2.56
C THR A 433 15.10 17.08 -3.72
N SER A 434 14.09 16.95 -4.59
CA SER A 434 14.10 16.06 -5.75
C SER A 434 14.70 16.70 -7.01
N ILE A 435 14.93 18.02 -7.00
CA ILE A 435 15.38 18.78 -8.17
C ILE A 435 16.82 18.40 -8.54
N ARG A 436 17.02 18.00 -9.79
CA ARG A 436 18.34 17.61 -10.34
C ARG A 436 18.59 18.31 -11.67
N LEU A 437 19.78 18.86 -11.83
CA LEU A 437 20.27 19.36 -13.11
C LEU A 437 21.14 18.31 -13.78
N LYS A 438 20.67 17.76 -14.90
CA LYS A 438 21.47 16.86 -15.74
C LYS A 438 22.08 17.64 -16.90
N VAL A 439 23.41 17.61 -17.00
CA VAL A 439 24.17 18.24 -18.09
C VAL A 439 24.85 17.15 -18.89
N SER A 440 24.46 17.01 -20.16
CA SER A 440 25.11 16.11 -21.11
C SER A 440 26.02 16.90 -22.04
N SER A 441 27.26 16.43 -22.18
CA SER A 441 28.28 17.08 -23.02
C SER A 441 29.13 16.05 -23.77
N THR A 442 29.98 16.52 -24.69
CA THR A 442 30.98 15.67 -25.34
C THR A 442 32.03 15.10 -24.38
N HIS A 443 32.08 15.60 -23.14
CA HIS A 443 33.03 15.17 -22.10
C HIS A 443 32.39 14.24 -21.05
N GLY A 444 31.11 13.90 -21.23
CA GLY A 444 30.36 13.02 -20.32
C GLY A 444 29.03 13.63 -19.85
N ASP A 445 28.33 12.82 -19.08
CA ASP A 445 27.08 13.16 -18.41
C ASP A 445 27.34 13.47 -16.94
N PHE A 446 26.85 14.63 -16.49
CA PHE A 446 26.99 15.11 -15.12
C PHE A 446 25.60 15.33 -14.53
N THR A 447 25.40 14.90 -13.28
CA THR A 447 24.17 15.15 -12.53
C THR A 447 24.53 15.96 -11.30
N TYR A 448 23.92 17.14 -11.17
CA TYR A 448 24.07 18.01 -10.02
C TYR A 448 22.78 17.97 -9.20
N THR A 449 22.91 17.65 -7.91
CA THR A 449 21.83 17.84 -6.95
C THR A 449 21.83 19.31 -6.54
N ILE A 450 20.67 19.96 -6.64
CA ILE A 450 20.50 21.34 -6.21
C ILE A 450 20.02 21.30 -4.76
N ASP A 451 20.72 21.97 -3.85
CA ASP A 451 20.23 22.10 -2.48
C ASP A 451 19.23 23.26 -2.34
N SER A 452 18.42 23.26 -1.29
CA SER A 452 17.39 24.29 -1.09
C SER A 452 17.95 25.70 -0.88
N THR A 453 19.24 25.84 -0.53
CA THR A 453 19.90 27.15 -0.36
C THR A 453 20.35 27.75 -1.69
N GLN A 454 20.34 26.96 -2.77
CA GLN A 454 20.63 27.38 -4.13
C GLN A 454 19.37 27.73 -4.94
N LEU A 455 18.19 27.56 -4.34
CA LEU A 455 16.89 27.87 -4.93
C LEU A 455 16.42 29.24 -4.42
N GLU A 456 15.94 30.08 -5.33
CA GLU A 456 15.26 31.33 -5.01
C GLU A 456 13.81 31.20 -5.45
N TRP A 457 12.89 31.23 -4.49
CA TRP A 457 11.45 31.21 -4.75
C TRP A 457 10.97 32.64 -4.93
N HIS A 458 10.27 32.89 -6.03
CA HIS A 458 9.57 34.15 -6.26
C HIS A 458 8.07 33.87 -6.15
N ASP A 459 7.39 34.61 -5.28
CA ASP A 459 5.92 34.62 -5.24
C ASP A 459 5.37 35.04 -6.62
N PRO A 460 4.18 34.55 -7.03
CA PRO A 460 3.53 34.92 -8.29
C PRO A 460 3.37 36.44 -8.51
#